data_AF-A0A453PJT8-F1
#
_entry.id   AF-A0A453PJT8-F1
#
_cell.length_a   1.000
_cell.length_b   1.000
_cell.length_c   1.000
_cell.angle_alpha   90.00
_cell.angle_beta   90.00
_cell.angle_gamma   90.00
#
_symmetry.space_group_name_H-M   'P 1'
#
loop_
_entity.id
_entity.type
_entity.pdbx_description
1 polymer ?
#
loop_
_entity_poly.entity_id
_entity_poly.type
_entity_poly.pdbx_seq_one_letter_code
_entity_poly.pdbx_strand_id
1 'polypeptide(L)'
;MEDLGIEAKEAAVREVAKLLPSQDLLSSIASIKADYLSRQQTNDTQLSSMVAEQVEQAHAGISALAISQQTINSLRENFIDIDKLCQECQTLIENHDRIKLLSNARNNLNTTLKDVGGMMSISVEAAAARDSLSDDKELIHTYERLTALDGKRRFALAAAGSHKEEVGRLREYFEDVDRSWETFEKTLWGHIANFFKLSKESPQTLVRALR
;
A
#
# COMPACT_ATOMS: atom_id res chain seq x y z
N MET A 1 -52.99 -31.53 26.00
CA MET A 1 -52.51 -32.86 25.59
C MET A 1 -53.67 -33.84 25.43
N GLU A 2 -54.64 -33.86 26.35
CA GLU A 2 -55.89 -34.64 26.20
C GLU A 2 -56.71 -34.26 24.95
N ASP A 3 -56.82 -32.96 24.64
CA ASP A 3 -57.65 -32.47 23.52
C ASP A 3 -57.14 -32.93 22.14
N LEU A 4 -55.81 -32.91 21.94
CA LEU A 4 -55.15 -33.40 20.72
C LEU A 4 -55.33 -34.91 20.53
N GLY A 5 -55.39 -35.67 21.62
CA GLY A 5 -55.63 -37.12 21.58
C GLY A 5 -57.06 -37.46 21.16
N ILE A 6 -58.03 -36.65 21.58
CA ILE A 6 -59.44 -36.79 21.19
C ILE A 6 -59.61 -36.42 19.71
N GLU A 7 -59.04 -35.30 19.26
CA GLU A 7 -59.11 -34.84 17.88
C GLU A 7 -58.46 -35.85 16.89
N ALA A 8 -57.29 -36.39 17.25
CA ALA A 8 -56.61 -37.40 16.44
C ALA A 8 -57.43 -38.69 16.33
N LYS A 9 -58.08 -39.10 17.42
CA LYS A 9 -58.97 -40.27 17.43
C LYS A 9 -60.18 -40.05 16.55
N GLU A 10 -60.84 -38.90 16.63
CA GLU A 10 -61.98 -38.58 15.78
C GLU A 10 -61.60 -38.48 14.30
N ALA A 11 -60.44 -37.91 13.99
CA ALA A 11 -59.91 -37.87 12.63
C ALA A 11 -59.62 -39.28 12.09
N ALA A 12 -59.03 -40.15 12.91
CA ALA A 12 -58.78 -41.55 12.54
C ALA A 12 -60.09 -42.31 12.27
N VAL A 13 -61.12 -42.10 13.10
CA VAL A 13 -62.45 -42.70 12.89
C VAL A 13 -63.07 -42.22 11.57
N ARG A 14 -62.98 -40.92 11.27
CA ARG A 14 -63.47 -40.37 9.99
C ARG A 14 -62.75 -40.99 8.79
N GLU A 15 -61.45 -41.25 8.90
CA GLU A 15 -60.68 -41.80 7.80
C GLU A 15 -60.93 -43.30 7.58
N VAL A 16 -61.09 -44.07 8.66
CA VAL A 16 -61.52 -45.47 8.57
C VAL A 16 -62.91 -45.56 7.93
N ALA A 17 -63.82 -44.66 8.27
CA ALA A 17 -65.16 -44.62 7.67
C ALA A 17 -65.13 -44.33 6.16
N LYS A 18 -64.19 -43.51 5.67
CA LYS A 18 -64.00 -43.28 4.21
C LYS A 18 -63.45 -44.49 3.48
N LEU A 19 -62.64 -45.32 4.13
CA LEU A 19 -62.01 -46.50 3.53
C LEU A 19 -62.97 -47.70 3.41
N LEU A 20 -64.09 -47.71 4.16
CA LEU A 20 -65.06 -48.81 4.18
C LEU A 20 -66.51 -48.33 3.89
N PRO A 21 -66.80 -47.79 2.69
CA PRO A 21 -68.13 -47.28 2.33
C PRO A 21 -69.19 -48.38 2.08
N SER A 22 -68.80 -49.63 1.81
CA SER A 22 -69.72 -50.75 1.55
C SER A 22 -69.23 -52.08 2.16
N GLN A 23 -70.14 -53.04 2.37
CA GLN A 23 -69.83 -54.33 3.03
C GLN A 23 -68.86 -55.22 2.24
N ASP A 24 -68.78 -55.08 0.91
CA ASP A 24 -67.91 -55.90 0.07
C ASP A 24 -66.41 -55.63 0.32
N LEU A 25 -66.09 -54.44 0.84
CA LEU A 25 -64.73 -53.99 1.18
C LEU A 25 -64.23 -54.51 2.53
N LEU A 26 -65.07 -55.22 3.30
CA LEU A 26 -64.64 -55.87 4.55
C LEU A 26 -63.53 -56.91 4.31
N SER A 27 -63.53 -57.55 3.13
CA SER A 27 -62.48 -58.47 2.69
C SER A 27 -61.10 -57.79 2.55
N SER A 28 -61.07 -56.48 2.32
CA SER A 28 -59.87 -55.66 2.12
C SER A 28 -59.20 -55.23 3.44
N ILE A 29 -59.91 -55.35 4.58
CA ILE A 29 -59.45 -54.86 5.89
C ILE A 29 -58.09 -55.45 6.27
N ALA A 30 -57.86 -56.74 6.01
CA ALA A 30 -56.59 -57.39 6.34
C ALA A 30 -55.42 -56.76 5.57
N SER A 31 -55.63 -56.41 4.30
CA SER A 31 -54.63 -55.75 3.45
C SER A 31 -54.40 -54.29 3.86
N ILE A 32 -55.47 -53.53 4.13
CA ILE A 32 -55.38 -52.14 4.59
C ILE A 32 -54.63 -52.08 5.93
N LYS A 33 -54.98 -52.97 6.87
CA LYS A 33 -54.30 -53.06 8.17
C LYS A 33 -52.81 -53.36 7.99
N ALA A 34 -52.45 -54.28 7.09
CA ALA A 34 -51.06 -54.61 6.81
C ALA A 34 -50.28 -53.41 6.22
N ASP A 35 -50.88 -52.65 5.30
CA ASP A 35 -50.27 -51.43 4.73
C ASP A 35 -50.04 -50.37 5.82
N TYR A 36 -51.05 -50.08 6.64
CA TYR A 36 -50.91 -49.12 7.75
C TYR A 36 -49.88 -49.57 8.78
N LEU A 37 -49.79 -50.87 9.10
CA LEU A 37 -48.77 -51.39 10.01
C LEU A 37 -47.37 -51.20 9.44
N SER A 38 -47.19 -51.46 8.14
CA SER A 38 -45.93 -51.24 7.44
C SER A 38 -45.53 -49.76 7.44
N ARG A 39 -46.47 -48.86 7.14
CA ARG A 39 -46.24 -47.41 7.15
C ARG A 39 -45.91 -46.89 8.54
N GLN A 40 -46.61 -47.38 9.57
CA GLN A 40 -46.31 -47.05 10.95
C GLN A 40 -44.89 -47.48 11.32
N GLN A 41 -44.51 -48.72 11.01
CA GLN A 41 -43.16 -49.22 11.28
C GLN A 41 -42.08 -48.41 10.55
N THR A 42 -42.31 -48.03 9.29
CA THR A 42 -41.41 -47.14 8.54
C THR A 42 -41.30 -45.77 9.20
N ASN A 43 -42.43 -45.14 9.56
CA ASN A 43 -42.44 -43.84 10.21
C ASN A 43 -41.75 -43.88 11.58
N ASP A 44 -42.01 -44.90 12.40
CA ASP A 44 -41.40 -45.04 13.72
C ASP A 44 -39.87 -45.17 13.60
N THR A 45 -39.40 -45.94 12.61
CA THR A 45 -37.96 -46.10 12.34
C THR A 45 -37.34 -44.79 11.86
N GLN A 46 -38.00 -44.09 10.94
CA GLN A 46 -37.54 -42.80 10.42
C GLN A 46 -37.50 -41.73 11.50
N LEU A 47 -38.56 -41.58 12.29
CA LEU A 47 -38.64 -40.62 13.40
C LEU A 47 -37.56 -40.91 14.44
N SER A 48 -37.37 -42.18 14.80
CA SER A 48 -36.33 -42.57 15.77
C SER A 48 -34.94 -42.20 15.25
N SER A 49 -34.66 -42.45 13.96
CA SER A 49 -33.39 -42.06 13.34
C SER A 49 -33.21 -40.54 13.30
N MET A 50 -34.24 -39.79 12.92
CA MET A 50 -34.18 -38.32 12.83
C MET A 50 -33.99 -37.68 14.22
N VAL A 51 -34.67 -38.19 15.24
CA VAL A 51 -34.51 -37.70 16.61
C VAL A 51 -33.10 -38.01 17.12
N ALA A 52 -32.58 -39.21 16.87
CA ALA A 52 -31.22 -39.56 17.24
C ALA A 52 -30.19 -38.63 16.57
N GLU A 53 -30.35 -38.37 15.26
CA GLU A 53 -29.47 -37.46 14.52
C GLU A 53 -29.56 -36.02 15.05
N GLN A 54 -30.76 -35.51 15.32
CA GLN A 54 -30.91 -34.16 15.89
C GLN A 54 -30.27 -34.03 17.28
N VAL A 55 -30.39 -35.06 18.12
CA VAL A 55 -29.75 -35.08 19.43
C VAL A 55 -28.22 -35.07 19.29
N GLU A 56 -27.67 -35.86 18.37
CA GLU A 56 -26.23 -35.89 18.11
C GLU A 56 -25.72 -34.54 17.57
N GLN A 57 -26.44 -33.94 16.62
CA GLN A 57 -26.12 -32.60 16.09
C GLN A 57 -26.19 -31.53 17.18
N ALA A 58 -27.19 -31.59 18.07
CA ALA A 58 -27.31 -30.66 19.20
C ALA A 58 -26.14 -30.81 20.17
N HIS A 59 -25.72 -32.04 20.49
CA HIS A 59 -24.56 -32.28 21.34
C HIS A 59 -23.25 -31.79 20.71
N ALA A 60 -23.07 -32.00 19.40
CA ALA A 60 -21.94 -31.47 18.66
C ALA A 60 -21.93 -29.93 18.67
N GLY A 61 -23.09 -29.29 18.48
CA GLY A 61 -23.27 -27.85 18.56
C GLY A 61 -22.92 -27.28 19.95
N ILE A 62 -23.41 -27.92 21.02
CA ILE A 62 -23.10 -27.53 22.41
C ILE A 62 -21.58 -27.62 22.66
N SER A 63 -20.95 -28.69 22.19
CA SER A 63 -19.49 -28.88 22.35
C SER A 63 -18.70 -27.82 21.60
N ALA A 64 -19.10 -27.48 20.37
CA ALA A 64 -18.48 -26.42 19.58
C ALA A 64 -18.64 -25.03 20.23
N LEU A 65 -19.80 -24.76 20.84
CA LEU A 65 -20.05 -23.53 21.59
C LEU A 65 -19.18 -23.44 22.85
N ALA A 66 -19.03 -24.54 23.59
CA ALA A 66 -18.17 -24.58 24.78
C ALA A 66 -16.69 -24.29 24.43
N ILE A 67 -16.19 -24.89 23.34
CA ILE A 67 -14.83 -24.63 22.83
C ILE A 67 -14.71 -23.16 22.41
N SER A 68 -15.68 -22.64 21.66
CA SER A 68 -15.68 -21.24 21.21
C SER A 68 -15.64 -20.27 22.39
N GLN A 69 -16.42 -20.54 23.44
CA GLN A 69 -16.42 -19.71 24.65
C GLN A 69 -15.05 -19.72 25.34
N GLN A 70 -14.41 -20.89 25.43
CA GLN A 70 -13.05 -20.99 25.98
C GLN A 70 -12.05 -20.19 25.15
N THR A 71 -12.09 -20.32 23.81
CA THR A 71 -11.21 -19.55 22.91
C THR A 71 -11.44 -18.05 23.05
N ILE A 72 -12.69 -17.59 23.17
CA ILE A 72 -13.02 -16.17 23.37
C ILE A 72 -12.43 -15.67 24.69
N ASN A 73 -12.52 -16.45 25.77
CA ASN A 73 -11.96 -16.06 27.06
C ASN A 73 -10.44 -15.92 26.98
N SER A 74 -9.74 -16.91 26.40
CA SER A 74 -8.29 -16.82 26.19
C SER A 74 -7.89 -15.65 25.29
N LEU A 75 -8.69 -15.34 24.26
CA LEU A 75 -8.45 -14.19 23.39
C LEU A 75 -8.58 -12.87 24.18
N ARG A 76 -9.57 -12.76 25.07
CA ARG A 76 -9.73 -11.58 25.94
C ARG A 76 -8.55 -11.41 26.90
N GLU A 77 -8.06 -12.50 27.49
CA GLU A 77 -6.86 -12.49 28.34
C GLU A 77 -5.63 -12.03 27.55
N ASN A 78 -5.41 -12.58 26.35
CA ASN A 78 -4.31 -12.15 25.48
C ASN A 78 -4.39 -10.65 25.13
N PHE A 79 -5.59 -10.11 24.89
CA PHE A 79 -5.76 -8.68 24.63
C PHE A 79 -5.41 -7.80 25.84
N ILE A 80 -5.71 -8.26 27.06
CA ILE A 80 -5.30 -7.57 28.29
C ILE A 80 -3.78 -7.55 28.42
N ASP A 81 -3.13 -8.68 28.14
CA ASP A 81 -1.65 -8.77 28.18
C ASP A 81 -0.99 -7.89 27.11
N ILE A 82 -1.55 -7.85 25.89
CA ILE A 82 -1.07 -6.96 24.83
C ILE A 82 -1.20 -5.49 25.24
N ASP A 83 -2.35 -5.07 25.78
CA ASP A 83 -2.56 -3.69 26.20
C ASP A 83 -1.57 -3.30 27.31
N LYS A 84 -1.36 -4.20 28.28
CA LYS A 84 -0.37 -4.00 29.34
C LYS A 84 1.04 -3.83 28.77
N LEU A 85 1.46 -4.70 27.86
CA LEU A 85 2.76 -4.60 27.19
C LEU A 85 2.88 -3.28 26.39
N CYS A 86 1.83 -2.84 25.71
CA CYS A 86 1.82 -1.57 25.01
C CYS A 86 1.99 -0.38 25.96
N GLN A 87 1.32 -0.39 27.12
CA GLN A 87 1.50 0.64 28.15
C GLN A 87 2.91 0.64 28.74
N GLU A 88 3.46 -0.54 29.02
CA GLU A 88 4.85 -0.70 29.47
C GLU A 88 5.84 -0.19 28.41
N CYS A 89 5.62 -0.46 27.12
CA CYS A 89 6.46 0.08 26.05
C CYS A 89 6.35 1.60 25.91
N GLN A 90 5.19 2.20 26.18
CA GLN A 90 5.03 3.65 26.18
C GLN A 90 5.86 4.32 27.28
N THR A 91 5.99 3.68 28.44
CA THR A 91 6.85 4.18 29.54
C THR A 91 8.32 3.83 29.32
N LEU A 92 8.64 2.77 28.57
CA LEU A 92 10.02 2.34 28.29
C LEU A 92 10.76 3.26 27.31
N ILE A 93 10.05 3.91 26.38
CA ILE A 93 10.66 4.93 25.49
C ILE A 93 10.62 6.29 26.22
N GLU A 94 11.44 6.42 27.27
CA GLU A 94 11.69 7.72 27.88
C GLU A 94 12.19 8.70 26.80
N ASN A 95 11.59 9.89 26.75
CA ASN A 95 11.98 10.96 25.84
C ASN A 95 11.74 10.67 24.34
N HIS A 96 10.74 9.86 23.96
CA HIS A 96 10.36 9.67 22.54
C HIS A 96 10.25 11.02 21.79
N ASP A 97 9.64 12.03 22.41
CA ASP A 97 9.55 13.37 21.85
C ASP A 97 10.91 14.01 21.61
N ARG A 98 11.87 13.82 22.53
CA ARG A 98 13.23 14.34 22.37
C ARG A 98 14.01 13.56 21.30
N ILE A 99 13.80 12.24 21.18
CA ILE A 99 14.39 11.43 20.11
C ILE A 99 13.86 11.89 18.75
N LYS A 100 12.55 12.17 18.65
CA LYS A 100 11.93 12.71 17.45
C LYS A 100 12.46 14.09 17.10
N LEU A 101 12.56 14.99 18.09
CA LEU A 101 13.16 16.32 17.91
C LEU A 101 14.61 16.23 17.45
N LEU A 102 15.40 15.36 18.07
CA LEU A 102 16.80 15.14 17.69
C LEU A 102 16.93 14.55 16.28
N SER A 103 16.07 13.60 15.92
CA SER A 103 16.02 13.02 14.57
C SER A 103 15.66 14.06 13.51
N ASN A 104 14.65 14.89 13.79
CA ASN A 104 14.27 16.00 12.91
C ASN A 104 15.40 17.02 12.78
N ALA A 105 16.04 17.40 13.89
CA ALA A 105 17.19 18.30 13.88
C ALA A 105 18.34 17.73 13.06
N ARG A 106 18.68 16.44 13.23
CA ARG A 106 19.71 15.75 12.45
C ARG A 106 19.38 15.73 10.96
N ASN A 107 18.14 15.40 10.60
CA ASN A 107 17.72 15.33 9.20
C ASN A 107 17.77 16.71 8.53
N ASN A 108 17.28 17.74 9.22
CA ASN A 108 17.34 19.12 8.73
C ASN A 108 18.79 19.57 8.55
N LEU A 109 19.67 19.32 9.54
CA LEU A 109 21.09 19.64 9.44
C LEU A 109 21.78 18.91 8.28
N ASN A 110 21.48 17.63 8.07
CA ASN A 110 22.03 16.87 6.94
C ASN A 110 21.60 17.44 5.60
N THR A 111 20.33 17.87 5.47
CA THR A 111 19.85 18.55 4.26
C THR A 111 20.59 19.86 4.05
N THR A 112 20.68 20.71 5.08
CA THR A 112 21.42 21.98 5.00
C THR A 112 22.89 21.77 4.65
N LEU A 113 23.56 20.77 5.22
CA LEU A 113 24.96 20.44 4.88
C LEU A 113 25.10 20.03 3.41
N LYS A 114 24.15 19.24 2.88
CA LYS A 114 24.14 18.85 1.47
C LYS A 114 23.93 20.06 0.56
N ASP A 115 23.00 20.95 0.93
CA ASP A 115 22.71 22.17 0.16
C ASP A 115 23.93 23.11 0.14
N VAL A 116 24.56 23.34 1.30
CA VAL A 116 25.81 24.13 1.40
C VAL A 116 26.94 23.48 0.60
N GLY A 117 27.13 22.16 0.69
CA GLY A 117 28.14 21.46 -0.08
C GLY A 117 27.92 21.58 -1.59
N GLY A 118 26.67 21.49 -2.04
CA GLY A 118 26.28 21.72 -3.42
C GLY A 118 26.54 23.16 -3.87
N MET A 119 26.22 24.15 -3.03
CA MET A 119 26.52 25.56 -3.30
C MET A 119 28.03 25.79 -3.42
N MET A 120 28.84 25.30 -2.48
CA MET A 120 30.30 25.47 -2.55
C MET A 120 30.92 24.83 -3.82
N SER A 121 30.40 23.67 -4.25
CA SER A 121 30.82 23.01 -5.49
C SER A 121 30.60 23.87 -6.75
N ILE A 122 29.55 24.71 -6.79
CA ILE A 122 29.26 25.59 -7.93
C ILE A 122 30.41 26.58 -8.16
N SER A 123 30.89 27.25 -7.11
CA SER A 123 31.99 28.22 -7.24
C SER A 123 33.28 27.59 -7.78
N VAL A 124 33.62 26.39 -7.30
CA VAL A 124 34.82 25.65 -7.73
C VAL A 124 34.69 25.18 -9.18
N GLU A 125 33.52 24.62 -9.54
CA GLU A 125 33.26 24.17 -10.91
C GLU A 125 33.19 25.34 -11.91
N ALA A 126 32.66 26.50 -11.49
CA ALA A 126 32.62 27.71 -12.31
C ALA A 126 34.03 28.25 -12.58
N ALA A 127 34.88 28.32 -11.56
CA ALA A 127 36.29 28.70 -11.71
C ALA A 127 37.03 27.73 -12.64
N ALA A 128 36.84 26.42 -12.44
CA ALA A 128 37.46 25.40 -13.29
C ALA A 128 36.97 25.46 -14.74
N ALA A 129 35.68 25.75 -14.97
CA ALA A 129 35.14 25.96 -16.31
C ALA A 129 35.79 27.16 -16.99
N ARG A 130 35.94 28.28 -16.26
CA ARG A 130 36.60 29.50 -16.74
C ARG A 130 38.06 29.25 -17.11
N ASP A 131 38.82 28.55 -16.28
CA ASP A 131 40.23 28.25 -16.55
C ASP A 131 40.39 27.39 -17.82
N SER A 132 39.51 26.40 -17.98
CA SER A 132 39.48 25.51 -19.15
C SER A 132 39.10 26.22 -20.47
N LEU A 133 38.51 27.42 -20.45
CA LEU A 133 38.26 28.22 -21.67
C LEU A 133 39.54 28.69 -22.36
N SER A 134 40.69 28.59 -21.69
CA SER A 134 42.00 28.93 -22.26
C SER A 134 42.55 27.85 -23.21
N ASP A 135 41.99 26.63 -23.19
CA ASP A 135 42.39 25.52 -24.07
C ASP A 135 41.23 25.13 -25.01
N ASP A 136 41.42 25.42 -26.31
CA ASP A 136 40.48 25.07 -27.37
C ASP A 136 40.15 23.57 -27.47
N LYS A 137 40.97 22.69 -26.87
CA LYS A 137 40.70 21.25 -26.81
C LYS A 137 39.60 20.90 -25.80
N GLU A 138 39.41 21.73 -24.79
CA GLU A 138 38.45 21.53 -23.70
C GLU A 138 37.08 22.16 -23.98
N LEU A 139 36.84 22.69 -25.19
CA LEU A 139 35.61 23.41 -25.55
C LEU A 139 34.33 22.59 -25.33
N ILE A 140 34.35 21.28 -25.60
CA ILE A 140 33.18 20.41 -25.37
C ILE A 140 32.96 20.19 -23.86
N HIS A 141 34.04 19.92 -23.13
CA HIS A 141 33.97 19.62 -21.70
C HIS A 141 33.63 20.87 -20.86
N THR A 142 34.08 22.05 -21.29
CA THR A 142 33.65 23.34 -20.72
C THR A 142 32.16 23.58 -20.93
N TYR A 143 31.63 23.30 -22.13
CA TYR A 143 30.19 23.38 -22.40
C TYR A 143 29.37 22.43 -21.53
N GLU A 144 29.77 21.16 -21.40
CA GLU A 144 29.10 20.19 -20.54
C GLU A 144 29.09 20.64 -19.08
N ARG A 145 30.21 21.15 -18.57
CA ARG A 145 30.34 21.65 -17.20
C ARG A 145 29.48 22.88 -16.95
N LEU A 146 29.46 23.84 -17.86
CA LEU A 146 28.63 25.05 -17.75
C LEU A 146 27.14 24.73 -17.89
N THR A 147 26.77 23.75 -18.72
CA THR A 147 25.38 23.24 -18.80
C THR A 147 24.95 22.57 -17.50
N ALA A 148 25.83 21.78 -16.87
CA ALA A 148 25.55 21.18 -15.56
C ALA A 148 25.37 22.25 -14.47
N LEU A 149 26.19 23.31 -14.50
CA LEU A 149 26.07 24.45 -13.59
C LEU A 149 24.78 25.24 -13.80
N ASP A 150 24.34 25.46 -15.04
CA ASP A 150 23.04 26.09 -15.33
C ASP A 150 21.86 25.21 -14.84
N GLY A 151 21.98 23.89 -14.98
CA GLY A 151 21.06 22.95 -14.37
C GLY A 151 20.93 23.17 -12.86
N LYS A 152 22.06 23.17 -12.14
CA LYS A 152 22.11 23.42 -10.68
C LYS A 152 21.50 24.78 -10.32
N ARG A 153 21.78 25.83 -11.10
CA ARG A 153 21.20 27.18 -10.93
C ARG A 153 19.69 27.17 -10.99
N ARG A 154 19.12 26.53 -12.02
CA ARG A 154 17.65 26.46 -12.21
C ARG A 154 16.98 25.76 -11.04
N PHE A 155 17.57 24.67 -10.54
CA PHE A 155 17.07 23.98 -9.35
C PHE A 155 17.14 24.86 -8.09
N ALA A 156 18.27 25.55 -7.86
CA ALA A 156 18.44 26.43 -6.70
C ALA A 156 17.45 27.62 -6.71
N LEU A 157 17.26 28.26 -7.86
CA LEU A 157 16.32 29.37 -8.02
C LEU A 157 14.86 28.93 -7.90
N ALA A 158 14.52 27.71 -8.34
CA ALA A 158 13.19 27.15 -8.14
C ALA A 158 12.90 26.86 -6.66
N ALA A 159 13.89 26.34 -5.93
CA ALA A 159 13.77 26.07 -4.49
C ALA A 159 13.59 27.35 -3.66
N ALA A 160 14.30 28.43 -4.02
CA ALA A 160 14.19 29.73 -3.35
C ALA A 160 13.02 30.60 -3.85
N GLY A 161 12.21 30.13 -4.81
CA GLY A 161 11.22 30.96 -5.52
C GLY A 161 10.19 31.66 -4.63
N SER A 162 9.93 31.13 -3.43
CA SER A 162 9.03 31.72 -2.43
C SER A 162 9.66 32.90 -1.67
N HIS A 163 10.99 33.03 -1.66
CA HIS A 163 11.75 34.02 -0.89
C HIS A 163 12.50 34.98 -1.82
N LYS A 164 11.88 36.12 -2.16
CA LYS A 164 12.42 37.11 -3.13
C LYS A 164 13.83 37.61 -2.81
N GLU A 165 14.16 37.80 -1.53
CA GLU A 165 15.48 38.27 -1.09
C GLU A 165 16.57 37.20 -1.27
N GLU A 166 16.24 35.93 -1.08
CA GLU A 166 17.15 34.80 -1.29
C GLU A 166 17.41 34.57 -2.78
N VAL A 167 16.38 34.74 -3.62
CA VAL A 167 16.52 34.72 -5.08
C VAL A 167 17.50 35.79 -5.57
N GLY A 168 17.47 36.99 -4.98
CA GLY A 168 18.42 38.07 -5.30
C GLY A 168 19.87 37.68 -4.99
N ARG A 169 20.13 37.22 -3.76
CA ARG A 169 21.46 36.76 -3.34
C ARG A 169 21.98 35.56 -4.13
N LEU A 170 21.09 34.63 -4.50
CA LEU A 170 21.47 33.50 -5.36
C LEU A 170 21.84 33.98 -6.77
N ARG A 171 21.14 34.97 -7.35
CA ARG A 171 21.52 35.52 -8.66
C ARG A 171 22.91 36.12 -8.65
N GLU A 172 23.26 36.87 -7.61
CA GLU A 172 24.62 37.40 -7.41
C GLU A 172 25.65 36.27 -7.31
N TYR A 173 25.32 35.19 -6.58
CA TYR A 173 26.19 34.03 -6.45
C TYR A 173 26.50 33.31 -7.78
N PHE A 174 25.55 33.33 -8.73
CA PHE A 174 25.71 32.72 -10.06
C PHE A 174 26.32 33.68 -11.10
N GLU A 175 26.67 34.92 -10.74
CA GLU A 175 27.21 35.91 -11.69
C GLU A 175 28.52 35.44 -12.35
N ASP A 176 29.37 34.72 -11.61
CA ASP A 176 30.61 34.16 -12.15
C ASP A 176 30.36 33.06 -13.21
N VAL A 177 29.25 32.33 -13.09
CA VAL A 177 28.81 31.37 -14.11
C VAL A 177 28.35 32.12 -15.36
N ASP A 178 27.57 33.20 -15.19
CA ASP A 178 27.09 34.03 -16.32
C ASP A 178 28.27 34.64 -17.10
N ARG A 179 29.27 35.17 -16.40
CA ARG A 179 30.50 35.72 -17.03
C ARG A 179 31.29 34.66 -17.79
N SER A 180 31.36 33.45 -17.23
CA SER A 180 32.04 32.32 -17.89
C SER A 180 31.28 31.90 -19.15
N TRP A 181 29.94 31.97 -19.13
CA TRP A 181 29.11 31.66 -20.29
C TRP A 181 29.25 32.68 -21.41
N GLU A 182 29.25 33.97 -21.07
CA GLU A 182 29.50 35.04 -22.04
C GLU A 182 30.89 34.90 -22.70
N THR A 183 31.89 34.50 -21.92
CA THR A 183 33.25 34.27 -22.44
C THR A 183 33.31 33.06 -23.37
N PHE A 184 32.66 31.95 -22.99
CA PHE A 184 32.53 30.76 -23.84
C PHE A 184 31.85 31.09 -25.16
N GLU A 185 30.72 31.80 -25.13
CA GLU A 185 29.99 32.19 -26.34
C GLU A 185 30.85 33.06 -27.27
N LYS A 186 31.57 34.04 -26.71
CA LYS A 186 32.51 34.87 -27.50
C LYS A 186 33.60 34.03 -28.17
N THR A 187 34.17 33.06 -27.45
CA THR A 187 35.19 32.16 -28.01
C THR A 187 34.59 31.27 -29.11
N LEU A 188 33.42 30.68 -28.88
CA LEU A 188 32.72 29.84 -29.85
C LEU A 188 32.39 30.62 -31.13
N TRP A 189 31.78 31.79 -30.99
CA TRP A 189 31.46 32.65 -32.13
C TRP A 189 32.72 33.18 -32.83
N GLY A 190 33.80 33.43 -32.09
CA GLY A 190 35.11 33.77 -32.67
C GLY A 190 35.66 32.64 -33.54
N HIS A 191 35.52 31.38 -33.12
CA HIS A 191 35.92 30.21 -33.91
C HIS A 191 35.04 30.02 -35.15
N ILE A 192 33.72 30.18 -35.00
CA ILE A 192 32.75 30.07 -36.10
C ILE A 192 32.95 31.19 -37.13
N ALA A 193 33.14 32.44 -36.69
CA ALA A 193 33.36 33.58 -37.59
C ALA A 193 34.68 33.44 -38.39
N ASN A 194 35.69 32.81 -37.81
CA ASN A 194 37.00 32.59 -38.43
C ASN A 194 37.15 31.21 -39.09
N PHE A 195 36.04 30.52 -39.41
CA PHE A 195 36.04 29.14 -39.91
C PHE A 195 36.98 28.90 -41.12
N PHE A 196 37.11 29.87 -42.03
CA PHE A 196 37.98 29.72 -43.21
C PHE A 196 39.47 29.65 -42.86
N LYS A 197 39.89 30.39 -41.84
CA LYS A 197 41.27 30.37 -41.33
C LYS A 197 41.48 29.16 -40.43
N LEU A 198 40.52 28.89 -39.55
CA LEU A 198 40.58 27.78 -38.60
C LEU A 198 40.55 26.40 -39.29
N SER A 199 39.82 26.25 -40.39
CA SER A 199 39.82 25.01 -41.18
C SER A 199 41.17 24.68 -41.82
N LYS A 200 42.04 25.68 -42.03
CA LYS A 200 43.39 25.49 -42.57
C LYS A 200 44.43 25.27 -41.48
N GLU A 201 44.33 25.99 -40.37
CA GLU A 201 45.34 25.98 -39.29
C GLU A 201 45.06 24.90 -38.23
N SER A 202 43.80 24.69 -37.86
CA SER A 202 43.40 23.69 -36.85
C SER A 202 41.97 23.16 -37.12
N PRO A 203 41.80 22.28 -38.12
CA PRO A 203 40.48 21.76 -38.50
C PRO A 203 39.78 20.99 -37.36
N GLN A 204 40.54 20.43 -36.42
CA GLN A 204 39.96 19.73 -35.26
C GLN A 204 39.25 20.68 -34.29
N THR A 205 39.75 21.89 -34.08
CA THR A 205 39.08 22.89 -33.23
C THR A 205 37.77 23.36 -33.86
N LEU A 206 37.75 23.54 -35.18
CA LEU A 206 36.52 23.89 -35.90
C LEU A 206 35.45 22.80 -35.78
N VAL A 207 35.83 21.52 -35.90
CA VAL A 207 34.89 20.41 -35.73
C VAL A 207 34.36 20.36 -34.29
N ARG A 208 35.20 20.63 -33.27
CA ARG A 208 34.76 20.69 -31.87
C ARG A 208 33.78 21.85 -31.62
N ALA A 209 33.97 23.00 -32.26
CA ALA A 209 33.08 24.14 -32.14
C ALA A 209 31.71 23.93 -32.82
N LEU A 210 31.63 23.04 -33.82
CA LEU A 210 30.41 22.77 -34.58
C LEU A 210 29.63 21.54 -34.09
N ARG A 211 30.17 20.79 -33.14
CA ARG A 211 29.60 19.55 -32.62
C ARG A 211 28.78 19.82 -31.35
#